data_AF-A0A3D5UMM7-F1
#
_entry.id   AF-A0A3D5UMM7-F1
#
_cell.length_a   1.000
_cell.length_b   1.000
_cell.length_c   1.000
_cell.angle_alpha   90.00
_cell.angle_beta   90.00
_cell.angle_gamma   90.00
#
_symmetry.space_group_name_H-M   'P 1'
#
loop_
_entity.id
_entity.type
_entity.pdbx_description
1 polymer ?
#
loop_
_entity_poly.entity_id
_entity_poly.type
_entity_poly.pdbx_seq_one_letter_code
_entity_poly.pdbx_strand_id
1 'polypeptide(L)'
;DEIENAGIDRKRALNLLINEEKIVLMATHDPTLALMADKRIVIKNGGIHQILETKEEEREILSELEKIDRVLLDYRSKLRSGDRLV
;
A
#
# COMPACT_ATOMS: atom_id res chain seq x y z
N ASP A 1 -5.72 -5.88 5.09
CA ASP A 1 -6.13 -5.80 6.50
C ASP A 1 -5.68 -7.03 7.30
N GLU A 2 -5.91 -8.25 6.82
CA GLU A 2 -5.56 -9.49 7.56
C GLU A 2 -4.06 -9.68 7.85
N ILE A 3 -3.18 -9.27 6.94
CA ILE A 3 -1.72 -9.46 7.04
C ILE A 3 -1.08 -8.43 7.99
N GLU A 4 -1.63 -7.22 8.07
CA GLU A 4 -1.13 -6.14 8.93
C GLU A 4 -1.30 -6.50 10.42
N ASN A 5 -2.44 -7.09 10.77
CA ASN A 5 -2.73 -7.55 12.14
C ASN A 5 -1.80 -8.69 12.61
N ALA A 6 -1.13 -9.39 11.69
CA ALA A 6 -0.11 -10.39 12.00
C ALA A 6 1.30 -9.79 12.22
N GLY A 7 1.44 -8.46 12.11
CA GLY A 7 2.75 -7.79 12.17
C GLY A 7 3.60 -7.99 10.91
N ILE A 8 2.99 -8.45 9.81
CA ILE A 8 3.66 -8.66 8.54
C ILE A 8 3.56 -7.37 7.72
N ASP A 9 4.71 -6.93 7.20
CA ASP A 9 4.80 -5.81 6.27
C ASP A 9 4.12 -6.19 4.94
N ARG A 10 2.92 -5.65 4.76
CA ARG A 10 2.02 -5.90 3.63
C ARG A 10 2.68 -5.54 2.30
N LYS A 11 3.55 -4.51 2.28
CA LYS A 11 4.29 -4.06 1.10
C LYS A 11 5.41 -5.04 0.74
N ARG A 12 6.16 -5.52 1.74
CA ARG A 12 7.21 -6.53 1.53
C ARG A 12 6.64 -7.84 0.99
N ALA A 13 5.54 -8.31 1.56
CA ALA A 13 4.86 -9.51 1.08
C ALA A 13 4.38 -9.34 -0.36
N LEU A 14 3.81 -8.18 -0.71
CA LEU A 14 3.36 -7.90 -2.07
C LEU A 14 4.52 -7.80 -3.07
N ASN A 15 5.60 -7.11 -2.71
CA ASN A 15 6.80 -7.00 -3.55
C ASN A 15 7.42 -8.37 -3.86
N LEU A 16 7.42 -9.28 -2.89
CA LEU A 16 7.87 -10.66 -3.13
C LEU A 16 7.01 -11.36 -4.17
N LEU A 17 5.68 -11.18 -4.12
CA LEU A 17 4.75 -11.79 -5.09
C LEU A 17 4.88 -11.19 -6.49
N ILE A 18 5.06 -9.87 -6.59
CA ILE A 18 5.21 -9.15 -7.87
C ILE A 18 6.52 -9.56 -8.58
N ASN A 19 7.60 -9.76 -7.81
CA ASN A 19 8.91 -10.12 -8.35
C ASN A 19 9.00 -11.55 -8.91
N GLU A 20 7.98 -12.41 -8.71
CA GLU A 20 7.96 -13.77 -9.26
C GLU A 20 7.33 -13.87 -10.68
N GLU A 21 7.16 -12.74 -11.38
CA GLU A 21 6.52 -12.68 -12.72
C GLU A 21 5.10 -13.29 -12.77
N LYS A 22 4.42 -13.31 -11.62
CA LYS A 22 3.06 -13.86 -11.49
C LYS A 22 2.02 -12.75 -11.67
N ILE A 23 0.87 -13.12 -12.23
CA ILE A 23 -0.30 -12.22 -12.24
C ILE A 23 -0.86 -12.16 -10.81
N VAL A 24 -0.79 -10.98 -10.20
CA VAL A 24 -1.32 -10.71 -8.86
C VAL A 24 -2.58 -9.89 -8.96
N LEU A 25 -3.69 -10.40 -8.42
CA LEU A 25 -4.93 -9.66 -8.26
C LEU A 25 -5.16 -9.41 -6.76
N MET A 26 -5.41 -8.15 -6.39
CA MET A 26 -5.74 -7.80 -5.01
C MET A 26 -6.94 -6.86 -4.96
N ALA A 27 -7.77 -7.01 -3.94
CA ALA A 27 -8.82 -6.07 -3.59
C ALA A 27 -8.38 -5.29 -2.35
N THR A 28 -8.43 -3.96 -2.42
CA THR A 28 -7.99 -3.11 -1.33
C THR A 28 -8.71 -1.77 -1.36
N HIS A 29 -8.89 -1.17 -0.19
CA HIS A 29 -9.28 0.23 -0.03
C HIS A 29 -8.10 1.11 0.40
N ASP A 30 -6.94 0.51 0.65
CA ASP A 30 -5.70 1.19 1.00
C ASP A 30 -5.11 1.88 -0.24
N PRO A 31 -4.90 3.21 -0.21
CA PRO A 31 -4.42 3.97 -1.36
C PRO A 31 -2.98 3.64 -1.72
N THR A 32 -2.11 3.34 -0.75
CA THR A 32 -0.71 2.98 -0.99
C THR A 32 -0.65 1.69 -1.82
N LEU A 33 -1.39 0.66 -1.40
CA LEU A 33 -1.44 -0.59 -2.15
C LEU A 33 -2.13 -0.43 -3.50
N ALA A 34 -3.22 0.34 -3.57
CA ALA A 34 -3.89 0.59 -4.85
C ALA A 34 -2.92 1.24 -5.86
N LEU A 35 -2.12 2.21 -5.43
CA LEU A 35 -1.16 2.93 -6.27
C LEU A 35 0.10 2.10 -6.63
N MET A 36 0.38 1.01 -5.92
CA MET A 36 1.43 0.06 -6.32
C MET A 36 1.04 -0.78 -7.55
N ALA A 37 -0.25 -0.92 -7.84
CA ALA A 37 -0.72 -1.72 -8.98
C ALA A 37 -0.54 -0.95 -10.30
N ASP A 38 -0.17 -1.64 -11.38
CA ASP A 38 -0.08 -1.01 -12.70
C ASP A 38 -1.46 -0.69 -13.30
N LYS A 39 -2.48 -1.50 -12.96
CA LYS A 39 -3.89 -1.27 -13.31
C LYS A 39 -4.80 -1.45 -12.09
N ARG A 40 -5.85 -0.64 -12.03
CA ARG A 40 -6.91 -0.69 -11.01
C ARG A 40 -8.27 -0.84 -11.67
N ILE A 41 -9.09 -1.75 -11.15
CA ILE A 41 -10.48 -1.94 -11.56
C ILE A 41 -11.38 -1.33 -10.48
N VAL A 42 -12.16 -0.33 -10.86
CA VAL A 42 -13.13 0.32 -9.97
C VAL A 42 -14.46 -0.41 -10.08
N ILE A 43 -14.96 -0.92 -8.96
CA ILE A 43 -16.25 -1.60 -8.87
C ILE A 43 -17.28 -0.66 -8.24
N LYS A 44 -18.45 -0.50 -8.87
CA LYS A 44 -19.61 0.22 -8.29
C LYS A 44 -20.89 -0.53 -8.62
N ASN A 45 -21.85 -0.56 -7.68
CA ASN A 45 -23.17 -1.18 -7.85
C ASN A 45 -23.12 -2.63 -8.39
N GLY A 46 -22.11 -3.40 -7.99
CA GLY A 46 -21.95 -4.80 -8.43
C GLY A 46 -21.35 -5.00 -9.83
N GLY A 47 -20.89 -3.94 -10.50
CA GLY A 47 -20.26 -4.02 -11.82
C GLY A 47 -18.93 -3.26 -11.92
N ILE A 48 -18.18 -3.55 -12.99
CA ILE A 48 -16.98 -2.78 -13.35
C ILE A 48 -17.43 -1.41 -13.83
N HIS A 49 -17.04 -0.38 -13.09
CA HIS A 49 -17.33 1.01 -13.41
C HIS A 49 -16.24 1.63 -14.27
N GLN A 50 -14.97 1.31 -13.99
CA GLN A 50 -13.82 1.90 -14.67
C GLN A 50 -12.59 1.00 -14.56
N ILE A 51 -11.70 1.10 -15.55
CA ILE A 51 -10.33 0.54 -15.49
C ILE A 51 -9.37 1.72 -15.61
N LEU A 52 -8.42 1.79 -14.68
CA LEU A 52 -7.42 2.86 -14.59
C LEU A 52 -6.03 2.26 -14.73
N GLU A 53 -5.19 2.87 -15.54
CA GLU A 53 -3.75 2.64 -15.49
C GLU A 53 -3.14 3.63 -14.49
N THR A 54 -2.18 3.16 -13.71
CA THR A 54 -1.44 4.02 -12.79
C THR A 54 -0.44 4.84 -13.59
N LYS A 55 -0.59 6.17 -13.50
CA LYS A 55 0.28 7.12 -14.19
C LYS A 55 1.49 7.48 -13.35
N GLU A 56 2.49 8.11 -13.98
CA GLU A 56 3.69 8.52 -13.24
C GLU A 56 3.41 9.57 -12.17
N GLU A 57 2.48 10.50 -12.42
CA GLU A 57 2.07 11.48 -11.40
C GLU A 57 1.46 10.80 -10.16
N GLU A 58 0.81 9.66 -10.35
CA GLU A 58 0.28 8.85 -9.25
C GLU A 58 1.37 8.05 -8.53
N ARG A 59 2.45 7.66 -9.23
CA ARG A 59 3.64 7.05 -8.60
C ARG A 59 4.42 8.07 -7.76
N GLU A 60 4.43 9.33 -8.17
CA GLU A 60 4.99 10.41 -7.34
C GLU A 60 4.20 10.57 -6.03
N ILE A 61 2.86 10.53 -6.11
CA ILE A 61 2.00 10.55 -4.92
C ILE A 61 2.28 9.35 -4.01
N LEU A 62 2.47 8.16 -4.58
CA LEU A 62 2.86 6.97 -3.80
C LEU A 62 4.17 7.21 -3.03
N SER A 63 5.18 7.80 -3.66
CA SER A 63 6.46 8.14 -3.01
C SER A 63 6.26 9.07 -1.81
N GLU A 64 5.37 10.07 -1.92
CA GLU A 64 5.03 10.97 -0.81
C GLU A 64 4.28 10.23 0.32
N LEU A 65 3.32 9.37 -0.01
CA LEU A 65 2.62 8.53 0.97
C LEU A 65 3.60 7.65 1.75
N GLU A 66 4.60 7.08 1.07
CA GLU A 66 5.64 6.25 1.70
C GLU A 66 6.59 7.04 2.61
N LYS A 67 6.81 8.33 2.34
CA LYS A 67 7.57 9.19 3.25
C LYS A 67 6.79 9.43 4.54
N ILE A 68 5.49 9.73 4.41
CA ILE A 68 4.61 9.95 5.57
C ILE A 68 4.52 8.67 6.41
N ASP A 69 4.34 7.52 5.77
CA ASP A 69 4.25 6.24 6.47
C ASP A 69 5.54 5.91 7.23
N ARG A 70 6.71 6.18 6.65
CA ARG A 70 8.00 6.04 7.37
C ARG A 70 8.10 6.91 8.61
N VAL A 71 7.63 8.16 8.54
CA VAL A 71 7.62 9.05 9.72
C VAL A 71 6.70 8.49 10.80
N LEU A 72 5.52 8.01 10.42
CA LEU A 72 4.58 7.39 11.36
C LEU A 72 5.13 6.11 11.99
N LEU A 73 5.82 5.28 11.21
CA LEU A 73 6.50 4.07 11.68
C LEU A 73 7.62 4.39 12.67
N ASP A 74 8.43 5.42 12.41
CA ASP A 74 9.47 5.88 13.34
C ASP A 74 8.88 6.31 14.68
N TYR A 75 7.81 7.13 14.65
CA TYR A 75 7.10 7.52 15.87
C TYR A 75 6.48 6.33 16.60
N ARG A 76 5.87 5.38 15.89
CA ARG A 76 5.38 4.14 16.50
C ARG A 76 6.51 3.35 17.16
N SER A 77 7.67 3.26 16.51
CA SER A 77 8.83 2.55 17.04
C SER A 77 9.32 3.21 18.34
N LYS A 78 9.51 4.54 18.34
CA LYS A 78 9.90 5.33 19.51
C LYS A 78 8.93 5.16 20.67
N LEU A 79 7.63 5.21 20.41
CA LEU A 79 6.63 4.97 21.45
C LEU A 79 6.68 3.53 21.99
N ARG A 80 6.97 2.53 21.15
CA ARG A 80 7.10 1.12 21.57
C ARG A 80 8.36 0.87 22.40
N SER A 81 9.45 1.61 22.17
CA SER A 81 10.65 1.59 23.01
C SER A 81 10.50 2.40 24.30
N GLY A 82 9.40 3.15 24.46
CA GLY A 82 9.15 4.00 25.62
C GLY A 82 9.82 5.37 25.54
N ASP A 83 10.29 5.77 24.36
CA ASP A 83 10.91 7.06 24.13
C ASP A 83 9.87 8.20 24.15
N ARG A 84 10.32 9.39 24.56
CA ARG A 84 9.50 10.61 24.46
C ARG A 84 9.68 11.23 23.06
N LEU A 85 8.57 11.71 22.49
CA LEU A 85 8.55 12.34 21.16
C LEU A 85 8.79 13.86 21.20
N VAL A 86 9.13 14.41 22.37
CA VAL A 86 9.28 15.85 22.66
C VAL A 86 10.70 16.18 23.05
#